data_AF-E0S6P8-F1
#
_entry.id   AF-E0S6P8-F1
#
_cell.length_a   1.000
_cell.length_b   1.000
_cell.length_c   1.000
_cell.angle_alpha   90.00
_cell.angle_beta   90.00
_cell.angle_gamma   90.00
#
_symmetry.space_group_name_H-M   'P 1'
#
loop_
_entity.id
_entity.type
_entity.pdbx_description
1 polymer ?
#
loop_
_entity_poly.entity_id
_entity_poly.type
_entity_poly.pdbx_seq_one_letter_code
_entity_poly.pdbx_strand_id
1 'polypeptide(L)'
;MKRKTVEYKLVDEENDIVRSYEPRRKPKRSRILLHEWQSMMLEHSFRTNPYPDRIEKYNLFLKTGIPVKNIKIWFQNRRAREKSFYEEMEEIHECERMEYQGLDTRVASFGEEFQYYKY
;
A
#
# COMPACT_ATOMS: atom_id res chain seq x y z
N MET A 1 -2.66 0.15 -13.38
CA MET A 1 -2.32 -1.11 -12.65
C MET A 1 -2.18 -2.31 -13.59
N LYS A 2 -1.01 -2.97 -13.67
CA LYS A 2 -0.88 -4.23 -14.42
C LYS A 2 -1.50 -5.37 -13.59
N ARG A 3 -2.72 -5.78 -13.92
CA ARG A 3 -3.28 -7.06 -13.44
C ARG A 3 -2.28 -8.14 -13.82
N LYS A 4 -1.89 -9.02 -12.88
CA LYS A 4 -1.12 -10.22 -13.24
C LYS A 4 -2.00 -11.03 -14.19
N THR A 5 -1.72 -10.99 -15.48
CA THR A 5 -2.17 -12.00 -16.42
C THR A 5 -1.63 -13.32 -15.90
N VAL A 6 -2.53 -14.22 -15.52
CA VAL A 6 -2.17 -15.59 -15.18
C VAL A 6 -1.88 -16.26 -16.53
N GLU A 7 -0.61 -16.21 -16.93
CA GLU A 7 -0.10 -17.03 -18.03
C GLU A 7 -0.21 -18.49 -17.59
N TYR A 8 -1.17 -19.21 -18.16
CA TYR A 8 -1.29 -20.65 -17.96
C TYR A 8 -0.20 -21.33 -18.80
N LYS A 9 0.88 -21.77 -18.15
CA LYS A 9 1.82 -22.68 -18.79
C LYS A 9 1.18 -24.06 -18.83
N LEU A 10 1.06 -24.63 -20.03
CA LEU A 10 0.71 -26.04 -20.18
C LEU A 10 1.81 -26.86 -19.52
N VAL A 11 1.41 -27.77 -18.64
CA VAL A 11 2.34 -28.62 -17.90
C VAL A 11 2.63 -29.82 -18.79
N ASP A 12 3.63 -29.71 -19.65
CA ASP A 12 3.90 -30.70 -20.70
C ASP A 12 4.73 -31.90 -20.21
N GLU A 13 5.23 -31.88 -18.97
CA GLU A 13 6.06 -32.96 -18.41
C GLU A 13 5.48 -33.51 -17.09
N GLU A 14 5.33 -34.83 -17.03
CA GLU A 14 4.82 -35.62 -15.90
C GLU A 14 5.48 -35.25 -14.55
N ASN A 15 6.74 -34.81 -14.59
CA ASN A 15 7.50 -34.37 -13.41
C ASN A 15 6.95 -33.09 -12.76
N ASP A 16 6.46 -32.13 -13.53
CA ASP A 16 5.90 -30.87 -12.98
C ASP A 16 4.51 -31.10 -12.36
N ILE A 17 3.76 -32.05 -12.91
CA ILE A 17 2.50 -32.55 -12.34
C ILE A 17 2.79 -33.17 -10.97
N VAL A 18 3.76 -34.09 -10.88
CA VAL A 18 4.18 -34.72 -9.61
C VAL A 18 4.63 -33.67 -8.59
N ARG A 19 5.40 -32.67 -9.02
CA ARG A 19 5.85 -31.58 -8.16
C ARG A 19 4.72 -30.68 -7.64
N SER A 20 3.62 -30.57 -8.39
CA SER A 20 2.42 -29.82 -7.98
C SER A 20 1.62 -30.51 -6.86
N TYR A 21 1.69 -31.85 -6.80
CA TYR A 21 1.10 -32.67 -5.74
C TYR A 21 1.97 -32.72 -4.49
N GLU A 22 3.23 -32.28 -4.55
CA GLU A 22 4.03 -32.15 -3.34
C GLU A 22 3.35 -31.14 -2.39
N PRO A 23 3.04 -31.55 -1.15
CA PRO A 23 2.43 -30.66 -0.19
C PRO A 23 3.35 -29.45 0.01
N ARG A 24 2.86 -28.27 -0.38
CA ARG A 24 3.58 -27.00 -0.25
C ARG A 24 4.22 -26.94 1.15
N ARG A 25 5.55 -26.98 1.21
CA ARG A 25 6.35 -27.19 2.44
C ARG A 25 6.40 -25.97 3.37
N LYS A 26 5.23 -25.42 3.71
CA LYS A 26 4.88 -24.64 4.91
C LYS A 26 3.49 -24.01 4.70
N PRO A 27 2.57 -24.11 5.68
CA PRO A 27 1.34 -23.33 5.67
C PRO A 27 1.66 -21.83 5.49
N LYS A 28 0.90 -21.14 4.64
CA LYS A 28 0.96 -19.67 4.59
C LYS A 28 0.57 -19.14 5.97
N ARG A 29 1.33 -18.18 6.50
CA ARG A 29 1.02 -17.59 7.81
C ARG A 29 -0.37 -16.96 7.77
N SER A 30 -1.16 -17.18 8.82
CA SER A 30 -2.50 -16.59 8.93
C SER A 30 -2.41 -15.07 8.85
N ARG A 31 -3.38 -14.47 8.19
CA ARG A 31 -3.49 -13.01 8.05
C ARG A 31 -3.93 -12.43 9.39
N ILE A 32 -3.19 -11.43 9.88
CA ILE A 32 -3.59 -10.69 11.08
C ILE A 32 -4.52 -9.56 10.66
N LEU A 33 -5.66 -9.44 11.35
CA LEU A 33 -6.53 -8.27 11.27
C LEU A 33 -6.06 -7.27 12.33
N LEU A 34 -5.82 -6.04 11.92
CA LEU A 34 -5.47 -4.96 12.83
C LEU A 34 -6.76 -4.33 13.35
N HIS A 35 -6.80 -4.00 14.64
CA HIS A 35 -7.86 -3.17 15.19
C HIS A 35 -7.70 -1.72 14.70
N GLU A 36 -8.80 -0.96 14.77
CA GLU A 36 -8.82 0.44 14.33
C GLU A 36 -7.75 1.28 15.04
N TRP A 37 -7.72 1.21 16.38
CA TRP A 37 -6.74 1.95 17.19
C TRP A 37 -5.29 1.63 16.83
N GLN A 38 -4.99 0.38 16.45
CA GLN A 38 -3.65 -0.01 16.04
C GLN A 38 -3.28 0.64 14.70
N SER A 39 -4.22 0.67 13.77
CA SER A 39 -4.04 1.32 12.47
C SER A 39 -3.84 2.82 12.63
N MET A 40 -4.65 3.47 13.48
CA MET A 40 -4.50 4.89 13.82
C MET A 40 -3.12 5.20 14.41
N MET A 41 -2.62 4.37 15.33
CA MET A 41 -1.28 4.56 15.92
C MET A 41 -0.17 4.43 14.88
N LEU A 42 -0.25 3.45 13.98
CA LEU A 42 0.70 3.28 12.89
C LEU A 42 0.66 4.47 11.93
N GLU A 43 -0.52 4.99 11.64
CA GLU A 43 -0.70 6.15 10.77
C GLU A 43 -0.15 7.43 11.39
N HIS A 44 -0.42 7.66 12.68
CA HIS A 44 0.15 8.80 13.40
C HIS A 44 1.68 8.77 13.36
N SER A 45 2.29 7.60 13.64
CA SER A 45 3.73 7.43 13.55
C SER A 45 4.27 7.58 12.11
N PHE A 46 3.47 7.23 11.11
CA PHE A 46 3.86 7.36 9.70
C PHE A 46 3.94 8.82 9.27
N ARG A 47 3.01 9.66 9.75
CA ARG A 47 3.02 11.12 9.48
C ARG A 47 4.27 11.79 10.03
N THR A 48 4.78 11.33 11.17
CA THR A 48 6.02 11.87 11.76
C THR A 48 7.27 11.31 11.09
N ASN A 49 7.31 9.99 10.84
CA ASN A 49 8.45 9.32 10.21
C ASN A 49 7.99 8.15 9.31
N PRO A 50 7.94 8.33 7.98
CA PRO A 50 7.58 7.27 7.03
C PRO A 50 8.61 6.12 6.93
N TYR A 51 9.81 6.32 7.48
CA TYR A 51 10.92 5.36 7.45
C TYR A 51 11.44 5.12 8.87
N PRO A 52 10.64 4.47 9.73
CA PRO A 52 11.03 4.24 11.11
C PRO A 52 12.27 3.34 11.19
N ASP A 53 13.20 3.65 12.08
CA ASP A 53 14.38 2.83 12.34
C ASP A 53 14.02 1.58 13.18
N ARG A 54 15.00 0.73 13.52
CA ARG A 54 14.82 -0.47 14.34
C ARG A 54 14.21 -0.15 15.71
N ILE A 55 14.69 0.90 16.37
CA ILE A 55 14.23 1.28 17.71
C ILE A 55 12.77 1.75 17.66
N GLU A 56 12.42 2.60 16.69
CA GLU A 56 11.05 3.10 16.54
C GLU A 56 10.06 1.98 16.22
N LYS A 57 10.44 1.02 15.36
CA LYS A 57 9.59 -0.17 15.11
C LYS A 57 9.38 -1.00 16.37
N TYR A 58 10.39 -1.11 17.23
CA TYR A 58 10.25 -1.83 18.50
C TYR A 58 9.33 -1.08 19.47
N ASN A 59 9.45 0.24 19.57
CA ASN A 59 8.53 1.07 20.36
C ASN A 59 7.08 0.92 19.88
N LEU A 60 6.84 0.85 18.57
CA LEU A 60 5.53 0.58 18.01
C LEU A 60 5.02 -0.82 18.36
N PHE A 61 5.90 -1.83 18.38
CA PHE A 61 5.53 -3.17 18.85
C PHE A 61 5.10 -3.14 20.32
N LEU A 62 5.85 -2.47 21.19
CA LEU A 62 5.51 -2.37 22.62
C LEU A 62 4.14 -1.71 22.82
N LYS A 63 3.82 -0.68 22.03
CA LYS A 63 2.56 0.06 22.16
C LYS A 63 1.35 -0.67 21.54
N THR A 64 1.55 -1.36 20.41
CA THR A 64 0.44 -1.94 19.63
C THR A 64 0.29 -3.45 19.78
N GLY A 65 1.31 -4.14 20.29
CA GLY A 65 1.42 -5.60 20.29
C GLY A 65 1.70 -6.21 18.92
N ILE A 66 1.83 -5.41 17.85
CA ILE A 66 1.99 -5.92 16.48
C ILE A 66 3.45 -6.36 16.27
N PRO A 67 3.70 -7.60 15.82
CA PRO A 67 5.05 -8.06 15.55
C PRO A 67 5.83 -7.10 14.65
N VAL A 68 7.09 -6.81 14.99
CA VAL A 68 7.97 -5.87 14.26
C VAL A 68 8.02 -6.16 12.75
N LYS A 69 7.97 -7.44 12.36
CA LYS A 69 7.88 -7.84 10.95
C LYS A 69 6.63 -7.29 10.27
N ASN A 70 5.48 -7.35 10.93
CA ASN A 70 4.22 -6.88 10.37
C ASN A 70 4.16 -5.35 10.34
N ILE A 71 4.75 -4.68 11.34
CA ILE A 71 4.96 -3.23 11.30
C ILE A 71 5.81 -2.86 10.08
N LYS A 72 6.95 -3.53 9.86
CA LYS A 72 7.77 -3.33 8.66
C LYS A 72 6.97 -3.45 7.36
N ILE A 73 6.16 -4.52 7.23
CA ILE A 73 5.32 -4.75 6.05
C ILE A 73 4.27 -3.65 5.91
N TRP A 74 3.65 -3.23 7.01
CA TRP A 74 2.65 -2.17 7.00
C TRP A 74 3.24 -0.86 6.48
N PHE A 75 4.42 -0.46 6.95
CA PHE A 75 5.10 0.76 6.48
C PHE A 75 5.49 0.64 4.99
N GLN A 76 5.93 -0.53 4.53
CA GLN A 76 6.19 -0.78 3.11
C GLN A 76 4.91 -0.62 2.27
N ASN A 77 3.80 -1.24 2.69
CA ASN A 77 2.52 -1.16 2.01
C ASN A 77 1.93 0.25 2.04
N ARG A 78 2.12 1.00 3.13
CA ARG A 78 1.63 2.37 3.26
C ARG A 78 2.38 3.31 2.31
N ARG A 79 3.70 3.18 2.17
CA ARG A 79 4.49 3.92 1.17
C ARG A 79 4.14 3.53 -0.27
N ALA A 80 3.92 2.24 -0.53
CA ALA A 80 3.50 1.79 -1.85
C ALA A 80 2.14 2.41 -2.23
N ARG A 81 1.18 2.43 -1.29
CA ARG A 81 -0.11 3.11 -1.49
C ARG A 81 0.05 4.60 -1.74
N GLU A 82 0.91 5.27 -0.98
CA GLU A 82 1.18 6.70 -1.17
C GLU A 82 1.73 6.99 -2.57
N LYS A 83 2.72 6.20 -3.01
CA LYS A 83 3.29 6.34 -4.36
C LYS A 83 2.23 6.13 -5.44
N SER A 84 1.43 5.07 -5.32
CA SER A 84 0.37 4.77 -6.29
C SER A 84 -0.71 5.86 -6.30
N PHE A 85 -1.02 6.46 -5.16
CA PHE A 85 -1.98 7.56 -5.10
C PHE A 85 -1.46 8.81 -5.83
N TYR A 86 -0.18 9.16 -5.67
CA TYR A 86 0.40 10.28 -6.42
C TYR A 86 0.46 10.02 -7.93
N GLU A 87 0.79 8.80 -8.35
CA GLU A 87 0.77 8.41 -9.77
C GLU A 87 -0.65 8.51 -10.37
N GLU A 88 -1.67 8.07 -9.63
CA GLU A 88 -3.07 8.15 -10.05
C GLU A 88 -3.60 9.60 -10.06
N MET A 89 -3.19 10.43 -9.10
CA MET A 89 -3.51 11.87 -9.11
C MET A 89 -2.84 12.60 -10.27
N GLU A 90 -1.62 12.26 -10.65
CA GLU A 90 -0.93 12.86 -11.79
C GLU A 90 -1.67 12.55 -13.10
N GLU A 91 -2.16 11.31 -13.27
CA GLU A 91 -3.01 10.91 -14.39
C GLU A 91 -4.37 11.67 -14.40
N ILE A 92 -5.01 11.85 -13.24
CA ILE A 92 -6.26 12.63 -13.13
C ILE A 92 -6.02 14.11 -13.47
N HIS A 93 -4.94 14.72 -12.98
CA HIS A 93 -4.58 16.11 -13.28
C HIS A 93 -4.20 16.32 -14.75
N GLU A 94 -3.56 15.35 -15.40
CA GLU A 94 -3.29 15.38 -16.85
C GLU A 94 -4.60 15.31 -17.65
N CYS A 95 -5.56 14.47 -17.20
CA CYS A 95 -6.89 14.36 -17.78
C CYS A 95 -7.69 15.66 -17.61
N GLU A 96 -7.70 16.26 -16.42
CA GLU A 96 -8.33 17.56 -16.14
C GLU A 96 -7.67 18.69 -16.94
N ARG A 97 -6.35 18.68 -17.15
CA ARG A 97 -5.66 19.70 -17.98
C ARG A 97 -6.11 19.67 -19.45
N MET A 98 -6.46 18.49 -19.96
CA MET A 98 -7.01 18.35 -21.31
C MET A 98 -8.50 18.72 -21.37
N GLU A 99 -9.25 18.53 -20.28
CA GLU A 99 -10.66 18.89 -20.18
C GLU A 99 -10.88 20.40 -19.94
N TYR A 100 -9.93 21.09 -19.30
CA TYR A 100 -9.95 22.54 -19.03
C TYR A 100 -9.63 23.44 -20.24
N GLN A 101 -9.29 22.90 -21.41
CA GLN A 101 -9.23 23.71 -22.63
C GLN A 101 -10.63 24.01 -23.22
N GLY A 102 -11.70 23.48 -22.60
CA GLY A 102 -13.07 23.58 -23.11
C GLY A 102 -14.13 24.25 -22.22
N LEU A 103 -13.84 24.67 -20.98
CA LEU A 103 -14.91 25.15 -20.08
C LEU A 103 -14.54 26.41 -19.28
N ASP A 104 -15.45 27.39 -19.39
CA ASP A 104 -15.44 28.73 -18.83
C ASP A 104 -15.40 28.76 -17.27
N THR A 105 -14.57 29.66 -16.77
CA THR A 105 -14.35 30.10 -15.38
C THR A 105 -15.64 30.32 -14.59
N ARG A 106 -16.06 29.34 -13.74
CA ARG A 106 -17.07 29.64 -12.70
C ARG A 106 -17.22 28.71 -11.49
N VAL A 107 -16.25 27.87 -11.14
CA VAL A 107 -16.27 27.15 -9.85
C VAL A 107 -14.91 27.23 -9.16
N ALA A 108 -14.59 28.44 -8.69
CA ALA A 108 -13.66 28.60 -7.58
C ALA A 108 -14.45 28.40 -6.28
N SER A 109 -13.84 27.71 -5.30
CA SER A 109 -14.30 27.47 -3.93
C SER A 109 -14.92 26.10 -3.62
N PHE A 110 -14.04 25.10 -3.54
CA PHE A 110 -14.14 23.99 -2.59
C PHE A 110 -12.69 23.64 -2.17
N GLY A 111 -11.96 24.54 -1.51
CA GLY A 111 -12.27 24.96 -0.15
C GLY A 111 -11.57 24.01 0.83
N GLU A 112 -10.25 24.19 0.96
CA GLU A 112 -9.48 24.00 2.20
C GLU A 112 -9.64 22.69 3.01
N GLU A 113 -8.98 21.62 2.56
CA GLU A 113 -8.37 20.58 3.41
C GLU A 113 -7.58 19.73 2.41
N PHE A 114 -6.26 19.82 2.27
CA PHE A 114 -5.28 19.08 3.06
C PHE A 114 -3.87 19.64 2.77
N GLN A 115 -3.69 20.94 3.04
CA GLN A 115 -2.36 21.53 3.13
C GLN A 115 -1.70 21.06 4.43
N TYR A 116 -1.05 19.89 4.40
CA TYR A 116 -0.05 19.42 5.38
C TYR A 116 0.37 18.01 4.93
N TYR A 117 1.56 17.69 4.40
CA TYR A 117 2.93 18.03 4.79
C TYR A 117 3.87 17.76 3.60
N LYS A 118 4.64 18.75 3.14
CA LYS A 118 6.11 18.71 3.21
C LYS A 118 6.73 20.03 2.73
N TYR A 119 7.66 20.50 3.57
CA TYR A 119 8.69 21.51 3.34
C TYR A 119 9.32 21.48 1.95
#